data_AF-A0AAC9U2T1-F1
#
_entry.id   AF-A0AAC9U2T1-F1
#
_cell.length_a   1.000
_cell.length_b   1.000
_cell.length_c   1.000
_cell.angle_alpha   90.00
_cell.angle_beta   90.00
_cell.angle_gamma   90.00
#
_symmetry.space_group_name_H-M   'P 1'
#
loop_
_entity.id
_entity.type
_entity.pdbx_description
1 polymer ?
#
loop_
_entity_poly.entity_id
_entity_poly.type
_entity_poly.pdbx_seq_one_letter_code
_entity_poly.pdbx_strand_id
1 'polypeptide(L)'
;MLSSSLKEAIKISLAVGLTIALALFFQWDKPYWAAITVIAISANESFGHGILQGKLRIVGTLTGIFFALVLISLFSQDRMMFIACFHLFLGVCVFFSSHKRNGYAFTMAFTAFAIIAMLGGTNGTASFDIAILRIQETMLGVVVYSAVYRFIWPVTTESLFFDTLKTVTKQFTLARKALVEAKTDKHILDAKSDLFANQQHIDKLMELLALPLASTYRLRYEKAKWQSVALACDGIQAHLLKLAKGIQHEMDPNDLDNGLTQLGHELRLLNATITNEQSKDAELIQHWTKRDSRLDAKVDAKIDAAEARAVAGVGAKRRLQRQRLTNAITAVASSLTCFALWIYFAIPGGPIFPLLGAALANASVHMPVSLVRQAKLACLAWGALFLVEYCLVLTNITELWQLVAFYSLNTLLIFTVFNKPSHVVIRILGGNMLLIMTMNALHGTPKYEIITPLLMLIIMLLSLTVARFYIRLFKAEPL
;
A
#
# COMPACT_ATOMS: atom_id res chain seq x y z
N MET A 1 2.09 -25.98 -15.80
CA MET A 1 2.51 -24.55 -15.84
C MET A 1 2.48 -24.01 -14.41
N LEU A 2 3.53 -23.32 -13.94
CA LEU A 2 3.57 -22.76 -12.57
C LEU A 2 2.43 -21.75 -12.34
N SER A 3 1.79 -21.80 -11.17
CA SER A 3 0.76 -20.83 -10.75
C SER A 3 1.33 -19.40 -10.70
N SER A 4 0.50 -18.39 -11.03
CA SER A 4 0.90 -16.97 -10.98
C SER A 4 1.40 -16.56 -9.59
N SER A 5 0.73 -17.00 -8.53
CA SER A 5 1.14 -16.74 -7.15
C SER A 5 2.51 -17.33 -6.81
N LEU A 6 2.81 -18.52 -7.35
CA LEU A 6 4.11 -19.17 -7.15
C LEU A 6 5.23 -18.43 -7.91
N LYS A 7 4.96 -17.97 -9.14
CA LYS A 7 5.91 -17.13 -9.88
C LYS A 7 6.25 -15.85 -9.14
N GLU A 8 5.25 -15.17 -8.57
CA GLU A 8 5.49 -13.98 -7.73
C GLU A 8 6.33 -14.31 -6.50
N ALA A 9 5.99 -15.38 -5.77
CA ALA A 9 6.77 -15.77 -4.59
C ALA A 9 8.24 -16.09 -4.91
N ILE A 10 8.51 -16.75 -6.04
CA ILE A 10 9.87 -17.02 -6.53
C ILE A 10 10.63 -15.72 -6.85
N LYS A 11 9.99 -14.75 -7.53
CA LYS A 11 10.62 -13.45 -7.82
C LYS A 11 11.00 -12.70 -6.55
N ILE A 12 10.11 -12.68 -5.56
CA ILE A 12 10.36 -12.00 -4.28
C ILE A 12 11.48 -12.68 -3.52
N SER A 13 11.44 -14.01 -3.42
CA SER A 13 12.48 -14.82 -2.79
C SER A 13 13.85 -14.55 -3.41
N LEU A 14 13.95 -14.59 -4.75
CA LEU A 14 15.19 -14.31 -5.45
C LEU A 14 15.67 -12.87 -5.24
N ALA A 15 14.77 -11.88 -5.29
CA ALA A 15 15.13 -10.48 -5.07
C ALA A 15 15.64 -10.23 -3.64
N VAL A 16 15.03 -10.85 -2.63
CA VAL A 16 15.50 -10.79 -1.23
C VAL A 16 16.86 -11.46 -1.09
N GLY A 17 17.02 -12.68 -1.60
CA GLY A 17 18.30 -13.41 -1.56
C GLY A 17 19.43 -12.64 -2.23
N LEU A 18 19.19 -12.12 -3.44
CA LEU A 18 20.17 -11.34 -4.18
C LEU A 18 20.53 -10.03 -3.47
N THR A 19 19.56 -9.37 -2.85
CA THR A 19 19.80 -8.14 -2.09
C THR A 19 20.68 -8.40 -0.87
N ILE A 20 20.41 -9.47 -0.13
CA ILE A 20 21.21 -9.86 1.03
C ILE A 20 22.62 -10.27 0.60
N ALA A 21 22.75 -11.06 -0.46
CA ALA A 21 24.05 -11.46 -1.01
C ALA A 21 24.89 -10.24 -1.40
N LEU A 22 24.32 -9.27 -2.12
CA LEU A 22 25.01 -8.06 -2.54
C LEU A 22 25.37 -7.15 -1.36
N ALA A 23 24.47 -6.99 -0.38
CA ALA A 23 24.75 -6.16 0.79
C ALA A 23 25.85 -6.75 1.67
N LEU A 24 25.90 -8.08 1.81
CA LEU A 24 26.98 -8.78 2.51
C LEU A 24 28.29 -8.76 1.70
N PHE A 25 28.23 -8.84 0.37
CA PHE A 25 29.40 -8.68 -0.50
C PHE A 25 30.05 -7.30 -0.36
N PHE A 26 29.24 -6.25 -0.22
CA PHE A 26 29.73 -4.89 0.06
C PHE A 26 30.08 -4.64 1.54
N GLN A 27 29.98 -5.67 2.40
CA GLN A 27 30.29 -5.60 3.82
C GLN A 27 29.49 -4.52 4.57
N TRP A 28 28.21 -4.34 4.22
CA TRP A 28 27.36 -3.37 4.90
C TRP A 28 26.96 -3.83 6.29
N ASP A 29 26.89 -2.90 7.23
CA ASP A 29 26.56 -3.20 8.63
C ASP A 29 25.13 -3.73 8.82
N LYS A 30 24.18 -3.34 7.96
CA LYS A 30 22.74 -3.57 8.16
C LYS A 30 22.02 -4.06 6.90
N PRO A 31 22.44 -5.18 6.30
CA PRO A 31 21.90 -5.67 5.01
C PRO A 31 20.37 -5.91 5.02
N TYR A 32 19.77 -6.07 6.20
CA TYR A 32 18.34 -6.28 6.36
C TYR A 32 17.45 -5.10 5.95
N TRP A 33 17.83 -3.81 6.11
CA TRP A 33 16.92 -2.73 5.67
C TRP A 33 16.86 -2.63 4.13
N ALA A 34 17.89 -3.10 3.41
CA ALA A 34 17.83 -3.28 1.96
C ALA A 34 16.80 -4.38 1.59
N ALA A 35 16.81 -5.52 2.27
CA ALA A 35 15.84 -6.59 2.04
C ALA A 35 14.40 -6.18 2.42
N ILE A 36 14.21 -5.44 3.52
CA ILE A 36 12.90 -4.83 3.87
C ILE A 36 12.41 -3.90 2.76
N THR A 37 13.31 -3.23 2.05
CA THR A 37 12.96 -2.38 0.90
C THR A 37 12.36 -3.19 -0.23
N VAL A 38 12.98 -4.32 -0.59
CA VAL A 38 12.44 -5.23 -1.60
C VAL A 38 11.07 -5.76 -1.17
N ILE A 39 10.93 -6.27 0.05
CA ILE A 39 9.66 -6.84 0.55
C ILE A 39 8.54 -5.81 0.51
N ALA A 40 8.81 -4.57 0.91
CA ALA A 40 7.82 -3.50 0.90
C ALA A 40 7.37 -3.12 -0.53
N ILE A 41 8.29 -3.05 -1.49
CA ILE A 41 7.99 -2.67 -2.88
C ILE A 41 7.29 -3.82 -3.62
N SER A 42 7.68 -5.06 -3.33
CA SER A 42 7.08 -6.28 -3.89
C SER A 42 5.66 -6.55 -3.43
N ALA A 43 5.16 -5.83 -2.43
CA ALA A 43 3.77 -5.94 -1.99
C ALA A 43 2.77 -5.33 -3.00
N ASN A 44 3.22 -4.58 -4.00
CA ASN A 44 2.35 -4.05 -5.04
C ASN A 44 2.05 -5.09 -6.11
N GLU A 45 0.86 -4.98 -6.70
CA GLU A 45 0.40 -5.91 -7.74
C GLU A 45 1.01 -5.66 -9.13
N SER A 46 1.53 -4.45 -9.39
CA SER A 46 2.12 -4.08 -10.68
C SER A 46 3.55 -3.58 -10.53
N PHE A 47 4.38 -3.89 -11.53
CA PHE A 47 5.73 -3.34 -11.65
C PHE A 47 5.72 -1.80 -11.69
N GLY A 48 4.74 -1.19 -12.38
CA GLY A 48 4.63 0.27 -12.46
C GLY A 48 4.39 0.92 -11.09
N HIS A 49 3.54 0.31 -10.26
CA HIS A 49 3.32 0.70 -8.87
C HIS A 49 4.59 0.53 -8.03
N GLY A 50 5.29 -0.60 -8.18
CA GLY A 50 6.54 -0.87 -7.49
C GLY A 50 7.62 0.18 -7.78
N ILE A 51 7.81 0.56 -9.05
CA ILE A 51 8.78 1.60 -9.43
C ILE A 51 8.38 2.98 -8.87
N LEU A 52 7.10 3.35 -8.93
CA LEU A 52 6.62 4.61 -8.34
C LEU A 52 6.86 4.60 -6.83
N GLN A 53 6.55 3.50 -6.15
CA GLN A 53 6.78 3.36 -4.72
C GLN A 53 8.27 3.40 -4.37
N GLY A 54 9.13 2.77 -5.17
CA GLY A 54 10.59 2.86 -5.05
C GLY A 54 11.12 4.29 -5.17
N LYS A 55 10.63 5.07 -6.15
CA LYS A 55 10.95 6.49 -6.28
C LYS A 55 10.52 7.31 -5.06
N LEU A 56 9.29 7.10 -4.60
CA LEU A 56 8.77 7.76 -3.40
C LEU A 56 9.57 7.37 -2.16
N ARG A 57 10.07 6.13 -2.08
CA ARG A 57 10.97 5.69 -1.01
C ARG A 57 12.27 6.49 -1.00
N ILE A 58 12.91 6.64 -2.15
CA ILE A 58 14.16 7.39 -2.30
C ILE A 58 13.96 8.86 -1.89
N VAL A 59 12.94 9.52 -2.45
CA VAL A 59 12.62 10.93 -2.13
C VAL A 59 12.30 11.10 -0.64
N GLY A 60 11.51 10.19 -0.08
CA GLY A 60 11.20 10.16 1.35
C GLY A 60 12.46 10.01 2.19
N THR A 61 13.29 9.01 1.92
CA THR A 61 14.53 8.75 2.66
C THR A 61 15.46 9.96 2.65
N LEU A 62 15.69 10.59 1.49
CA LEU A 62 16.53 11.79 1.38
C LEU A 62 15.97 12.97 2.19
N THR A 63 14.65 13.19 2.12
CA THR A 63 13.98 14.23 2.89
C THR A 63 14.09 13.96 4.39
N GLY A 64 13.89 12.71 4.81
CA GLY A 64 14.01 12.29 6.21
C GLY A 64 15.43 12.44 6.77
N ILE A 65 16.45 12.07 5.98
CA ILE A 65 17.86 12.27 6.32
C ILE A 65 18.14 13.75 6.55
N PHE A 66 17.73 14.62 5.63
CA PHE A 66 17.94 16.06 5.74
C PHE A 66 17.37 16.62 7.05
N PHE A 67 16.09 16.34 7.34
CA PHE A 67 15.46 16.83 8.57
C PHE A 67 16.05 16.19 9.84
N ALA A 68 16.54 14.96 9.79
CA ALA A 68 17.16 14.32 10.95
C ALA A 68 18.50 14.96 11.29
N LEU A 69 19.33 15.25 10.27
CA LEU A 69 20.60 15.93 10.48
C LEU A 69 20.40 17.37 10.99
N VAL A 70 19.38 18.08 10.50
CA VAL A 70 18.99 19.40 11.01
C VAL A 70 18.56 19.30 12.49
N LEU A 71 17.73 18.32 12.84
CA LEU A 71 17.29 18.09 14.23
C LEU A 71 18.49 17.83 15.16
N ILE A 72 19.39 16.91 14.77
CA ILE A 72 20.57 16.56 15.56
C ILE A 72 21.52 17.76 15.69
N SER A 73 21.72 18.53 14.62
CA SER A 73 22.60 19.70 14.63
C SER A 73 22.10 20.83 15.53
N LEU A 74 20.78 21.04 15.61
CA LEU A 74 20.21 22.17 16.37
C LEU A 74 19.84 21.79 17.81
N PHE A 75 19.41 20.55 18.06
CA PHE A 75 18.74 20.17 19.30
C PHE A 75 19.32 18.92 19.97
N SER A 76 20.51 18.44 19.58
CA SER A 76 21.14 17.27 20.23
C SER A 76 21.40 17.45 21.74
N GLN A 77 21.61 18.69 22.19
CA GLN A 77 21.89 19.00 23.60
C GLN A 77 20.62 19.20 24.44
N ASP A 78 19.52 19.66 23.83
CA ASP A 78 18.24 19.89 24.53
C ASP A 78 17.26 18.75 24.25
N ARG A 79 17.16 17.84 25.22
CA ARG A 79 16.28 16.67 25.16
C ARG A 79 14.81 17.01 24.95
N MET A 80 14.32 18.08 25.58
CA MET A 80 12.90 18.43 25.52
C MET A 80 12.55 18.98 24.15
N MET A 81 13.40 19.87 23.64
CA MET A 81 13.22 20.41 22.29
C MET A 81 13.38 19.33 21.21
N PHE A 82 14.33 18.40 21.40
CA PHE A 82 14.50 17.25 20.50
C PHE A 82 13.23 16.39 20.41
N ILE A 83 12.66 16.01 21.56
CA ILE A 83 11.44 15.19 21.61
C ILE A 83 10.26 15.96 21.00
N ALA A 84 10.13 17.27 21.28
CA ALA A 84 9.06 18.09 20.72
C ALA A 84 9.14 18.18 19.18
N CYS A 85 10.31 18.49 18.63
CA CYS A 85 10.52 18.57 17.18
C CYS A 85 10.38 17.21 16.49
N PHE A 86 10.83 16.12 17.12
CA PHE A 86 10.64 14.76 16.62
C PHE A 86 9.15 14.42 16.43
N HIS A 87 8.32 14.71 17.43
CA HIS A 87 6.90 14.42 17.39
C HIS A 87 6.12 15.40 16.49
N LEU A 88 6.58 16.65 16.39
CA LEU A 88 6.06 17.60 15.43
C LEU A 88 6.27 17.08 13.99
N PHE A 89 7.48 16.62 13.68
CA PHE A 89 7.78 16.04 12.37
C PHE A 89 6.96 14.77 12.10
N LEU A 90 6.80 13.89 13.09
CA LEU A 90 5.87 12.74 13.01
C LEU A 90 4.45 13.18 12.64
N GLY A 91 3.91 14.18 13.35
CA GLY A 91 2.57 14.69 13.11
C GLY A 91 2.39 15.24 11.69
N VAL A 92 3.36 16.01 11.20
CA VAL A 92 3.38 16.54 9.83
C VAL A 92 3.44 15.41 8.81
N CYS A 93 4.37 14.46 8.96
CA CYS A 93 4.51 13.33 8.05
C CYS A 93 3.23 12.47 8.00
N VAL A 94 2.62 12.16 9.14
CA VAL A 94 1.38 11.36 9.20
C VAL A 94 0.16 12.11 8.64
N PHE A 95 0.12 13.43 8.80
CA PHE A 95 -0.92 14.25 8.20
C PHE A 95 -0.87 14.19 6.66
N PHE A 96 0.33 14.27 6.09
CA PHE A 96 0.54 14.22 4.64
C PHE A 96 0.66 12.81 4.06
N SER A 97 0.93 11.78 4.86
CA SER A 97 1.05 10.39 4.39
C SER A 97 -0.27 9.80 3.88
N SER A 98 -1.41 10.40 4.23
CA SER A 98 -2.73 10.02 3.71
C SER A 98 -3.00 10.55 2.29
N HIS A 99 -2.02 11.18 1.63
CA HIS A 99 -2.17 11.68 0.25
C HIS A 99 -1.99 10.54 -0.76
N LYS A 100 -2.96 10.34 -1.67
CA LYS A 100 -2.99 9.17 -2.58
C LYS A 100 -1.70 8.98 -3.40
N ARG A 101 -1.10 10.07 -3.89
CA ARG A 101 0.05 10.01 -4.80
C ARG A 101 1.41 10.04 -4.10
N ASN A 102 1.55 10.91 -3.09
CA ASN A 102 2.85 11.20 -2.45
C ASN A 102 2.94 10.69 -1.02
N GLY A 103 1.87 10.09 -0.49
CA GLY A 103 1.76 9.73 0.91
C GLY A 103 2.87 8.80 1.39
N TYR A 104 3.24 7.83 0.56
CA TYR A 104 4.33 6.90 0.86
C TYR A 104 5.69 7.60 1.07
N ALA A 105 5.96 8.71 0.37
CA ALA A 105 7.20 9.47 0.58
C ALA A 105 7.24 10.09 1.98
N PHE A 106 6.12 10.58 2.52
CA PHE A 106 6.06 11.11 3.88
C PHE A 106 6.19 10.00 4.94
N THR A 107 5.58 8.83 4.71
CA THR A 107 5.76 7.66 5.58
C THR A 107 7.24 7.27 5.64
N MET A 108 7.91 7.22 4.49
CA MET A 108 9.34 6.85 4.43
C MET A 108 10.26 7.96 4.94
N ALA A 109 9.89 9.23 4.75
CA ALA A 109 10.61 10.36 5.34
C ALA A 109 10.64 10.28 6.85
N PHE A 110 9.50 10.02 7.50
CA PHE A 110 9.48 9.83 8.95
C PHE A 110 10.28 8.59 9.38
N THR A 111 10.14 7.47 8.68
CA THR A 111 10.88 6.24 9.03
C THR A 111 12.40 6.46 8.97
N ALA A 112 12.91 7.06 7.90
CA ALA A 112 14.34 7.38 7.78
C ALA A 112 14.79 8.41 8.82
N PHE A 113 13.98 9.44 9.03
CA PHE A 113 14.22 10.46 10.05
C PHE A 113 14.35 9.86 11.44
N ALA A 114 13.38 9.02 11.84
CA ALA A 114 13.33 8.44 13.17
C ALA A 114 14.53 7.52 13.42
N ILE A 115 14.90 6.72 12.42
CA ILE A 115 16.07 5.84 12.48
C ILE A 115 17.34 6.63 12.76
N ILE A 116 17.58 7.72 12.00
CA ILE A 116 18.81 8.50 12.14
C ILE A 116 18.82 9.28 13.45
N ALA A 117 17.70 9.93 13.77
CA ALA A 117 17.52 10.69 15.00
C ALA A 117 17.72 9.83 16.26
N MET A 118 17.26 8.57 16.26
CA MET A 118 17.30 7.71 17.44
C MET A 118 18.54 6.82 17.52
N LEU A 119 19.03 6.30 16.40
CA LEU A 119 20.20 5.40 16.39
C LEU A 119 21.53 6.14 16.27
N GLY A 120 21.54 7.33 15.68
CA GLY A 120 22.74 8.18 15.60
C GLY A 120 23.14 8.79 16.94
N GLY A 121 22.17 8.97 17.84
CA GLY A 121 22.38 9.55 19.17
C GLY A 121 22.91 10.98 19.10
N THR A 122 23.75 11.36 20.06
CA THR A 122 24.42 12.67 20.08
C THR A 122 25.71 12.68 19.26
N ASN A 123 26.10 11.55 18.65
CA ASN A 123 27.32 11.45 17.87
C ASN A 123 27.03 11.79 16.40
N GLY A 124 27.53 12.93 15.95
CA GLY A 124 27.38 13.39 14.57
C GLY A 124 27.98 12.42 13.53
N THR A 125 29.10 11.75 13.83
CA THR A 125 29.73 10.82 12.88
C THR A 125 28.88 9.57 12.68
N ALA A 126 28.48 8.92 13.77
CA ALA A 126 27.59 7.76 13.72
C ALA A 126 26.26 8.07 13.02
N SER A 127 25.73 9.28 13.23
CA SER A 127 24.49 9.74 12.57
C SER A 127 24.66 9.87 11.06
N PHE A 128 25.81 10.39 10.60
CA PHE A 128 26.15 10.53 9.20
C PHE A 128 26.40 9.18 8.52
N ASP A 129 27.10 8.26 9.19
CA ASP A 129 27.36 6.91 8.68
C ASP A 129 26.04 6.14 8.47
N ILE A 130 25.12 6.23 9.45
CA ILE A 130 23.78 5.64 9.33
C ILE A 130 23.01 6.28 8.18
N ALA A 131 23.13 7.60 7.98
CA ALA A 131 22.46 8.31 6.90
C ALA A 131 22.95 7.86 5.50
N ILE A 132 24.26 7.73 5.30
CA ILE A 132 24.82 7.19 4.05
C ILE A 132 24.33 5.76 3.82
N LEU A 133 24.40 4.93 4.86
CA LEU A 133 23.95 3.54 4.80
C LEU A 133 22.47 3.46 4.42
N ARG A 134 21.62 4.41 4.86
CA ARG A 134 20.21 4.49 4.44
C ARG A 134 20.03 4.74 2.96
N ILE A 135 20.84 5.61 2.38
CA ILE A 135 20.78 5.92 0.95
C ILE A 135 21.20 4.67 0.17
N GLN A 136 22.34 4.09 0.51
CA GLN A 136 22.90 2.91 -0.14
C GLN A 136 21.92 1.73 -0.13
N GLU A 137 21.36 1.40 1.03
CA GLU A 137 20.45 0.26 1.17
C GLU A 137 19.10 0.47 0.52
N THR A 138 18.57 1.70 0.56
CA THR A 138 17.33 2.03 -0.16
C THR A 138 17.54 1.92 -1.67
N MET A 139 18.66 2.42 -2.18
CA MET A 139 19.00 2.34 -3.59
C MET A 139 19.21 0.90 -4.04
N LEU A 140 19.97 0.09 -3.28
CA LEU A 140 20.20 -1.31 -3.62
C LEU A 140 18.89 -2.08 -3.68
N GLY A 141 18.02 -1.94 -2.67
CA GLY A 141 16.73 -2.63 -2.66
C GLY A 141 15.86 -2.25 -3.86
N VAL A 142 15.81 -0.96 -4.23
CA VAL A 142 15.04 -0.50 -5.41
C VAL A 142 15.66 -1.03 -6.71
N VAL A 143 16.98 -1.01 -6.84
CA VAL A 143 17.69 -1.49 -8.04
C VAL A 143 17.52 -2.99 -8.22
N VAL A 144 17.73 -3.78 -7.17
CA VAL A 144 17.58 -5.25 -7.22
C VAL A 144 16.13 -5.64 -7.52
N TYR A 145 15.16 -5.01 -6.85
CA TYR A 145 13.74 -5.19 -7.18
C TYR A 145 13.49 -4.91 -8.66
N SER A 146 13.96 -3.77 -9.15
CA SER A 146 13.73 -3.34 -10.53
C SER A 146 14.35 -4.32 -11.54
N ALA A 147 15.55 -4.82 -11.28
CA ALA A 147 16.23 -5.79 -12.13
C ALA A 147 15.45 -7.12 -12.16
N VAL A 148 15.15 -7.70 -10.99
CA VAL A 148 14.46 -9.01 -10.91
C VAL A 148 13.08 -8.95 -11.56
N TYR A 149 12.27 -7.93 -11.25
CA TYR A 149 10.92 -7.82 -11.81
C TYR A 149 10.89 -7.43 -13.30
N ARG A 150 11.98 -6.88 -13.83
CA ARG A 150 12.12 -6.56 -15.25
C ARG A 150 12.54 -7.78 -16.07
N PHE A 151 13.44 -8.61 -15.56
CA PHE A 151 14.00 -9.74 -16.30
C PHE A 151 13.25 -11.06 -16.07
N ILE A 152 12.65 -11.26 -14.90
CA ILE A 152 12.00 -12.52 -14.55
C ILE A 152 10.48 -12.37 -14.63
N TRP A 153 9.84 -13.10 -15.56
CA TRP A 153 8.39 -13.06 -15.85
C TRP A 153 7.80 -11.64 -15.77
N PRO A 154 8.19 -10.75 -16.69
CA PRO A 154 7.77 -9.36 -16.65
C PRO A 154 6.24 -9.28 -16.78
N VAL A 155 5.59 -8.67 -15.78
CA VAL A 155 4.16 -8.32 -15.82
C VAL A 155 4.09 -6.83 -16.16
N THR A 156 3.63 -6.51 -17.37
CA THR A 156 3.53 -5.12 -17.81
C THR A 156 2.24 -4.50 -17.26
N THR A 157 2.27 -3.18 -17.02
CA THR A 157 1.05 -2.42 -16.69
C THR A 157 -0.01 -2.56 -17.79
N GLU A 158 0.43 -2.79 -19.04
CA GLU A 158 -0.45 -3.04 -20.19
C GLU A 158 -1.27 -4.31 -20.06
N SER A 159 -0.63 -5.45 -19.80
CA SER A 159 -1.34 -6.73 -19.67
C SER A 159 -2.33 -6.65 -18.51
N LEU A 160 -1.93 -6.06 -17.39
CA LEU A 160 -2.79 -5.89 -16.23
C LEU A 160 -4.00 -4.98 -16.51
N PHE A 161 -3.80 -3.89 -17.26
CA PHE A 161 -4.89 -2.99 -17.67
C PHE A 161 -5.90 -3.73 -18.54
N PHE A 162 -5.45 -4.42 -19.59
CA PHE A 162 -6.34 -5.14 -20.50
C PHE A 162 -7.02 -6.34 -19.84
N ASP A 163 -6.35 -7.05 -18.94
CA ASP A 163 -6.96 -8.14 -18.17
C ASP A 163 -8.03 -7.62 -17.20
N THR A 164 -7.78 -6.46 -16.58
CA THR A 164 -8.78 -5.77 -15.74
C THR A 164 -9.96 -5.31 -16.61
N LEU A 165 -9.70 -4.72 -17.78
CA LEU A 165 -10.74 -4.24 -18.69
C LEU A 165 -11.62 -5.39 -19.22
N LYS A 166 -11.01 -6.53 -19.56
CA LYS A 166 -11.75 -7.76 -19.93
C LYS A 166 -12.62 -8.26 -18.78
N THR A 167 -12.10 -8.25 -17.55
CA THR A 167 -12.85 -8.64 -16.35
C THR A 167 -14.07 -7.75 -16.15
N VAL A 168 -13.89 -6.42 -16.22
CA VAL A 168 -14.96 -5.42 -16.10
C VAL A 168 -16.03 -5.62 -17.18
N THR A 169 -15.61 -5.78 -18.44
CA THR A 169 -16.52 -5.96 -19.57
C THR A 169 -17.33 -7.25 -19.45
N LYS A 170 -16.70 -8.34 -19.00
CA LYS A 170 -17.38 -9.61 -18.71
C LYS A 170 -18.40 -9.45 -17.58
N GLN A 171 -18.02 -8.76 -16.49
CA GLN A 171 -18.92 -8.49 -15.37
C GLN A 171 -20.12 -7.62 -15.78
N PHE A 172 -19.92 -6.61 -16.63
CA PHE A 172 -21.05 -5.83 -17.16
C PHE A 172 -22.02 -6.67 -17.98
N THR A 173 -21.50 -7.59 -18.79
CA THR A 173 -22.34 -8.49 -19.60
C THR A 173 -23.18 -9.42 -18.72
N LEU A 174 -22.58 -9.94 -17.65
CA LEU A 174 -23.27 -10.75 -16.64
C LEU A 174 -24.30 -9.93 -15.85
N ALA A 175 -23.95 -8.72 -15.43
CA ALA A 175 -24.84 -7.81 -14.71
C ALA A 175 -26.07 -7.45 -15.55
N ARG A 176 -25.90 -7.17 -16.84
CA ARG A 176 -27.03 -6.95 -17.75
C ARG A 176 -27.93 -8.18 -17.84
N LYS A 177 -27.36 -9.37 -17.97
CA LYS A 177 -28.13 -10.62 -18.04
C LYS A 177 -28.97 -10.81 -16.78
N ALA A 178 -28.38 -10.61 -15.61
CA ALA A 178 -29.08 -10.68 -14.32
C ALA A 178 -30.22 -9.65 -14.21
N LEU A 179 -30.05 -8.42 -14.72
CA LEU A 179 -31.12 -7.41 -14.74
C LEU A 179 -32.29 -7.81 -15.67
N VAL A 180 -32.01 -8.43 -16.80
CA VAL A 180 -33.05 -8.95 -17.72
C VAL A 180 -33.80 -10.13 -17.09
N GLU A 181 -33.09 -11.03 -16.41
CA GLU A 181 -33.71 -12.13 -15.66
C GLU A 181 -34.57 -11.59 -14.49
N ALA A 182 -34.07 -10.60 -13.74
CA ALA A 182 -34.81 -9.96 -12.65
C ALA A 182 -36.08 -9.23 -13.11
N LYS A 183 -36.10 -8.68 -14.32
CA LYS A 183 -37.31 -8.14 -14.95
C LYS A 183 -38.40 -9.21 -15.14
N THR A 184 -38.00 -10.46 -15.36
CA THR A 184 -38.89 -11.56 -15.74
C THR A 184 -39.47 -12.28 -14.52
N ASP A 185 -38.66 -12.53 -13.48
CA ASP A 185 -39.07 -13.37 -12.34
C ASP A 185 -39.60 -12.61 -11.11
N LYS A 186 -39.60 -11.26 -11.10
CA LYS A 186 -40.04 -10.42 -9.95
C LYS A 186 -39.40 -10.75 -8.59
N HIS A 187 -38.46 -11.69 -8.52
CA HIS A 187 -37.82 -12.09 -7.28
C HIS A 187 -36.65 -11.16 -6.95
N ILE A 188 -36.50 -10.92 -5.65
CA ILE A 188 -35.59 -10.00 -4.98
C ILE A 188 -34.18 -10.08 -5.58
N LEU A 189 -33.72 -8.94 -6.14
CA LEU A 189 -32.32 -8.68 -6.45
C LEU A 189 -31.49 -8.76 -5.15
N ASP A 190 -31.10 -9.97 -4.74
CA ASP A 190 -30.13 -10.21 -3.65
C ASP A 190 -28.68 -9.82 -4.07
N ALA A 191 -28.53 -9.24 -5.26
CA ALA A 191 -27.26 -8.91 -5.87
C ALA A 191 -26.63 -7.58 -5.36
N LYS A 192 -26.71 -7.31 -4.05
CA LYS A 192 -25.97 -6.16 -3.46
C LYS A 192 -24.45 -6.41 -3.38
N SER A 193 -23.99 -7.66 -3.47
CA SER A 193 -22.56 -8.00 -3.51
C SER A 193 -22.00 -8.10 -4.94
N ASP A 194 -22.76 -8.67 -5.88
CA ASP A 194 -22.20 -9.09 -7.18
C ASP A 194 -22.30 -8.00 -8.26
N LEU A 195 -23.33 -7.13 -8.23
CA LEU A 195 -23.41 -5.97 -9.14
C LEU A 195 -22.54 -4.78 -8.70
N PHE A 196 -22.14 -4.74 -7.43
CA PHE A 196 -21.51 -3.57 -6.80
C PHE A 196 -19.97 -3.69 -6.70
N ALA A 197 -19.39 -4.81 -7.12
CA ALA A 197 -17.95 -5.09 -7.03
C ALA A 197 -17.11 -4.43 -8.16
N ASN A 198 -17.72 -3.98 -9.25
CA ASN A 198 -16.99 -3.49 -10.43
C ASN A 198 -16.31 -2.13 -10.21
N GLN A 199 -16.79 -1.32 -9.27
CA GLN A 199 -16.23 0.02 -9.05
C GLN A 199 -14.74 -0.04 -8.70
N GLN A 200 -14.33 -1.03 -7.90
CA GLN A 200 -12.91 -1.22 -7.55
C GLN A 200 -12.05 -1.52 -8.79
N HIS A 201 -12.57 -2.30 -9.73
CA HIS A 201 -11.87 -2.61 -10.97
C HIS A 201 -11.81 -1.40 -11.92
N ILE A 202 -12.86 -0.56 -11.95
CA ILE A 202 -12.90 0.67 -12.75
C ILE A 202 -11.92 1.71 -12.18
N ASP A 203 -11.94 1.91 -10.85
CA ASP A 203 -10.99 2.78 -10.15
C ASP A 203 -9.55 2.33 -10.43
N LYS A 204 -9.32 1.01 -10.46
CA LYS A 204 -8.02 0.42 -10.82
C LYS A 204 -7.60 0.73 -12.26
N LEU A 205 -8.51 0.75 -13.24
CA LEU A 205 -8.18 1.14 -14.62
C LEU A 205 -7.65 2.57 -14.67
N MET A 206 -8.33 3.50 -13.99
CA MET A 206 -7.91 4.90 -13.91
C MET A 206 -6.59 5.07 -13.17
N GLU A 207 -6.37 4.28 -12.11
CA GLU A 207 -5.11 4.26 -11.38
C GLU A 207 -3.95 3.77 -12.25
N LEU A 208 -4.12 2.68 -12.99
CA LEU A 208 -3.09 2.13 -13.89
C LEU A 208 -2.70 3.14 -14.99
N LEU A 209 -3.65 3.92 -15.51
CA LEU A 209 -3.39 5.01 -16.47
C LEU A 209 -2.64 6.21 -15.88
N ALA A 210 -2.68 6.37 -14.55
CA ALA A 210 -1.98 7.44 -13.84
C ALA A 210 -0.52 7.08 -13.51
N LEU A 211 -0.12 5.81 -13.64
CA LEU A 211 1.24 5.34 -13.36
C LEU A 211 2.25 5.80 -14.43
N PRO A 212 3.56 5.70 -14.14
CA PRO A 212 4.60 5.91 -15.14
C PRO A 212 4.52 4.86 -16.27
N LEU A 213 3.94 5.24 -17.43
CA LEU A 213 3.78 4.39 -18.62
C LEU A 213 5.08 4.24 -19.45
N ALA A 214 6.26 4.24 -18.81
CA ALA A 214 7.54 4.29 -19.52
C ALA A 214 7.84 2.99 -20.29
N SER A 215 7.31 1.86 -19.85
CA SER A 215 7.54 0.55 -20.45
C SER A 215 6.46 0.10 -21.44
N THR A 216 5.48 0.96 -21.76
CA THR A 216 4.25 0.56 -22.44
C THR A 216 4.00 1.43 -23.68
N TYR A 217 3.93 0.84 -24.86
CA TYR A 217 3.77 1.59 -26.12
C TYR A 217 2.31 2.03 -26.34
N ARG A 218 1.35 1.10 -26.35
CA ARG A 218 -0.08 1.40 -26.63
C ARG A 218 -0.70 2.35 -25.61
N LEU A 219 -0.58 2.06 -24.31
CA LEU A 219 -1.16 2.92 -23.26
C LEU A 219 -0.52 4.33 -23.22
N ARG A 220 0.75 4.48 -23.63
CA ARG A 220 1.41 5.78 -23.68
C ARG A 220 0.93 6.59 -24.89
N TYR A 221 0.87 5.97 -26.06
CA TYR A 221 0.49 6.65 -27.31
C TYR A 221 -1.01 6.96 -27.36
N GLU A 222 -1.85 6.03 -26.90
CA GLU A 222 -3.31 6.14 -26.91
C GLU A 222 -3.91 6.50 -25.55
N LYS A 223 -3.16 7.21 -24.69
CA LYS A 223 -3.59 7.48 -23.31
C LYS A 223 -4.98 8.12 -23.24
N ALA A 224 -5.27 9.09 -24.12
CA ALA A 224 -6.56 9.78 -24.17
C ALA A 224 -7.73 8.84 -24.51
N LYS A 225 -7.50 7.89 -25.42
CA LYS A 225 -8.49 6.86 -25.79
C LYS A 225 -8.75 5.91 -24.62
N TRP A 226 -7.72 5.41 -23.96
CA TRP A 226 -7.92 4.50 -22.83
C TRP A 226 -8.49 5.20 -21.59
N GLN A 227 -8.25 6.51 -21.44
CA GLN A 227 -8.93 7.35 -20.46
C GLN A 227 -10.42 7.49 -20.78
N SER A 228 -10.81 7.73 -22.04
CA SER A 228 -12.21 7.81 -22.42
C SER A 228 -12.92 6.46 -22.25
N VAL A 229 -12.26 5.35 -22.55
CA VAL A 229 -12.78 3.99 -22.29
C VAL A 229 -13.01 3.76 -20.79
N ALA A 230 -12.05 4.12 -19.93
CA ALA A 230 -12.20 3.98 -18.49
C ALA A 230 -13.33 4.86 -17.92
N LEU A 231 -13.49 6.09 -18.44
CA LEU A 231 -14.62 6.96 -18.09
C LEU A 231 -15.96 6.40 -18.59
N ALA A 232 -16.00 5.79 -19.77
CA ALA A 232 -17.19 5.12 -20.28
C ALA A 232 -17.57 3.93 -19.38
N CYS A 233 -16.61 3.15 -18.87
CA CYS A 233 -16.88 2.10 -17.90
C CYS A 233 -17.55 2.64 -16.62
N ASP A 234 -17.09 3.79 -16.10
CA ASP A 234 -17.71 4.45 -14.94
C ASP A 234 -19.16 4.88 -15.25
N GLY A 235 -19.38 5.46 -16.43
CA GLY A 235 -20.73 5.81 -16.91
C GLY A 235 -21.67 4.61 -17.06
N ILE A 236 -21.18 3.48 -17.60
CA ILE A 236 -21.95 2.22 -17.71
C ILE A 236 -22.30 1.68 -16.31
N GLN A 237 -21.36 1.72 -15.36
CA GLN A 237 -21.62 1.30 -13.99
C GLN A 237 -22.69 2.16 -13.32
N ALA A 238 -22.64 3.49 -13.52
CA ALA A 238 -23.68 4.39 -13.02
C ALA A 238 -25.06 4.10 -13.64
N HIS A 239 -25.11 3.78 -14.94
CA HIS A 239 -26.33 3.39 -15.64
C HIS A 239 -26.91 2.07 -15.11
N LEU A 240 -26.06 1.05 -14.91
CA LEU A 240 -26.44 -0.23 -14.28
C LEU A 240 -27.03 -0.02 -12.89
N LEU A 241 -26.40 0.80 -12.05
CA LEU A 241 -26.87 1.11 -10.71
C LEU A 241 -28.24 1.83 -10.73
N LYS A 242 -28.47 2.69 -11.71
CA LYS A 242 -29.76 3.36 -11.90
C LYS A 242 -30.86 2.36 -12.25
N LEU A 243 -30.60 1.45 -13.17
CA LEU A 243 -31.57 0.41 -13.58
C LEU A 243 -31.86 -0.57 -12.43
N ALA A 244 -30.83 -1.02 -11.71
CA ALA A 244 -31.01 -1.90 -10.55
C ALA A 244 -31.91 -1.25 -9.46
N LYS A 245 -31.72 0.04 -9.17
CA LYS A 245 -32.59 0.79 -8.26
C LYS A 245 -34.01 0.96 -8.82
N GLY A 246 -34.12 1.19 -10.12
CA GLY A 246 -35.39 1.33 -10.82
C GLY A 246 -36.25 0.06 -10.71
N ILE A 247 -35.64 -1.12 -10.87
CA ILE A 247 -36.35 -2.40 -10.68
C ILE A 247 -36.84 -2.56 -9.24
N GLN A 248 -36.05 -2.11 -8.24
CA GLN A 248 -36.46 -2.17 -6.83
C GLN A 248 -37.58 -1.18 -6.46
N HIS A 249 -37.68 -0.05 -7.14
CA HIS A 249 -38.67 1.01 -6.88
C HIS A 249 -39.80 1.03 -7.93
N GLU A 250 -40.04 -0.10 -8.61
CA GLU A 250 -41.14 -0.25 -9.58
C GLU A 250 -41.18 0.86 -10.66
N MET A 251 -40.03 1.12 -11.28
CA MET A 251 -39.92 2.02 -12.44
C MET A 251 -40.83 1.60 -13.60
N ASP A 252 -41.33 2.57 -14.39
CA ASP A 252 -42.19 2.33 -15.55
C ASP A 252 -41.56 1.25 -16.47
N PRO A 253 -42.30 0.19 -16.83
CA PRO A 253 -41.83 -0.88 -17.71
C PRO A 253 -41.24 -0.40 -19.04
N ASN A 254 -41.78 0.68 -19.63
CA ASN A 254 -41.28 1.24 -20.88
C ASN A 254 -39.92 1.93 -20.70
N ASP A 255 -39.76 2.68 -19.62
CA ASP A 255 -38.49 3.34 -19.28
C ASP A 255 -37.41 2.32 -18.94
N LEU A 256 -37.79 1.22 -18.28
CA LEU A 256 -36.88 0.12 -17.97
C LEU A 256 -36.40 -0.59 -19.25
N ASP A 257 -37.30 -0.84 -20.21
CA ASP A 257 -36.96 -1.51 -21.47
C ASP A 257 -36.07 -0.64 -22.37
N ASN A 258 -36.39 0.66 -22.45
CA ASN A 258 -35.56 1.66 -23.11
C ASN A 258 -34.15 1.71 -22.48
N GLY A 259 -34.08 1.70 -21.15
CA GLY A 259 -32.82 1.70 -20.41
C GLY A 259 -31.97 0.45 -20.64
N LEU A 260 -32.58 -0.74 -20.62
CA LEU A 260 -31.90 -2.01 -20.91
C LEU A 260 -31.42 -2.10 -22.38
N THR A 261 -32.19 -1.56 -23.31
CA THR A 261 -31.81 -1.48 -24.74
C THR A 261 -30.63 -0.54 -24.94
N GLN A 262 -30.66 0.63 -24.30
CA GLN A 262 -29.57 1.59 -24.33
C GLN A 262 -28.29 1.03 -23.70
N LEU A 263 -28.39 0.35 -22.55
CA LEU A 263 -27.26 -0.35 -21.92
C LEU A 263 -26.67 -1.43 -22.84
N GLY A 264 -27.51 -2.18 -23.57
CA GLY A 264 -27.06 -3.14 -24.58
C GLY A 264 -26.26 -2.49 -25.70
N HIS A 265 -26.68 -1.30 -26.17
CA HIS A 265 -25.95 -0.53 -27.18
C HIS A 265 -24.60 -0.04 -26.65
N GLU A 266 -24.56 0.50 -25.43
CA GLU A 266 -23.33 0.95 -24.77
C GLU A 266 -22.29 -0.15 -24.62
N LEU A 267 -22.71 -1.36 -24.22
CA LEU A 267 -21.79 -2.50 -24.10
C LEU A 267 -21.26 -2.99 -25.45
N ARG A 268 -22.09 -2.95 -26.50
CA ARG A 268 -21.64 -3.27 -27.87
C ARG A 268 -20.63 -2.24 -28.37
N LEU A 269 -20.87 -0.95 -28.12
CA LEU A 269 -19.92 0.11 -28.45
C LEU A 269 -18.60 -0.04 -27.69
N LEU A 270 -18.67 -0.31 -26.38
CA LEU A 270 -17.48 -0.58 -25.56
C LEU A 270 -16.69 -1.76 -26.13
N ASN A 271 -17.36 -2.88 -26.41
CA ASN A 271 -16.69 -4.07 -26.95
C ASN A 271 -16.08 -3.82 -28.34
N ALA A 272 -16.78 -3.09 -29.21
CA ALA A 272 -16.28 -2.70 -30.52
C ALA A 272 -15.05 -1.78 -30.43
N THR A 273 -15.00 -0.88 -29.44
CA THR A 273 -13.85 0.02 -29.21
C THR A 273 -12.63 -0.76 -28.72
N ILE A 274 -12.86 -1.84 -27.95
CA ILE A 274 -11.80 -2.71 -27.45
C ILE A 274 -11.24 -3.60 -28.59
N THR A 275 -12.10 -4.09 -29.49
CA THR A 275 -11.70 -5.02 -30.55
C THR A 275 -11.23 -4.36 -31.84
N ASN A 276 -11.72 -3.18 -32.19
CA ASN A 276 -11.39 -2.51 -33.44
C ASN A 276 -10.31 -1.44 -33.20
N GLU A 277 -9.10 -1.71 -33.69
CA GLU A 277 -7.93 -0.82 -33.54
C GLU A 277 -8.04 0.50 -34.32
N GLN A 278 -9.02 0.63 -35.22
CA GLN A 278 -9.20 1.82 -36.04
C GLN A 278 -10.68 2.19 -36.19
N SER A 279 -10.98 3.47 -35.94
CA SER A 279 -12.22 4.21 -36.23
C SER A 279 -13.30 4.28 -35.13
N LYS A 280 -13.69 5.54 -34.85
CA LYS A 280 -14.81 6.06 -34.04
C LYS A 280 -14.52 6.65 -32.66
N ASP A 281 -13.29 7.06 -32.36
CA ASP A 281 -12.96 7.78 -31.11
C ASP A 281 -13.77 9.09 -30.91
N ALA A 282 -14.10 9.81 -32.00
CA ALA A 282 -14.85 11.07 -31.94
C ALA A 282 -16.35 10.91 -31.64
N GLU A 283 -16.99 9.87 -32.17
CA GLU A 283 -18.42 9.56 -31.95
C GLU A 283 -18.65 9.01 -30.53
N LEU A 284 -17.69 8.22 -30.01
CA LEU A 284 -17.69 7.68 -28.64
C LEU A 284 -17.51 8.77 -27.59
N ILE A 285 -16.49 9.62 -27.76
CA ILE A 285 -16.30 10.75 -26.86
C ILE A 285 -17.53 11.63 -26.94
N GLN A 286 -18.07 11.97 -28.13
CA GLN A 286 -19.33 12.73 -28.24
C GLN A 286 -20.54 12.02 -27.64
N HIS A 287 -20.72 10.71 -27.74
CA HIS A 287 -21.88 10.03 -27.16
C HIS A 287 -21.87 10.10 -25.63
N TRP A 288 -20.70 9.92 -25.00
CA TRP A 288 -20.54 9.98 -23.55
C TRP A 288 -20.39 11.40 -23.01
N THR A 289 -19.76 12.33 -23.74
CA THR A 289 -19.70 13.76 -23.39
C THR A 289 -20.98 14.53 -23.74
N LYS A 290 -21.72 14.20 -24.82
CA LYS A 290 -23.06 14.77 -25.08
C LYS A 290 -24.12 14.22 -24.12
N ARG A 291 -23.92 13.04 -23.52
CA ARG A 291 -24.79 12.59 -22.42
C ARG A 291 -24.77 13.56 -21.23
N ASP A 292 -23.76 14.42 -21.16
CA ASP A 292 -23.66 15.53 -20.19
C ASP A 292 -24.30 16.86 -20.68
N SER A 293 -24.63 17.01 -21.98
CA SER A 293 -25.22 18.25 -22.53
C SER A 293 -26.76 18.33 -22.45
N ARG A 294 -27.45 17.22 -22.18
CA ARG A 294 -28.91 17.20 -21.90
C ARG A 294 -29.23 17.18 -20.41
N LEU A 295 -28.21 17.45 -19.59
CA LEU A 295 -28.38 17.81 -18.20
C LEU A 295 -28.52 19.31 -18.02
N ASP A 296 -28.13 20.16 -18.97
CA ASP A 296 -28.12 21.62 -18.81
C ASP A 296 -29.49 22.22 -18.41
N ALA A 297 -30.59 21.72 -18.98
CA ALA A 297 -31.95 22.15 -18.57
C ALA A 297 -32.44 21.55 -17.23
N LYS A 298 -31.74 20.52 -16.70
CA LYS A 298 -31.88 19.99 -15.31
C LYS A 298 -30.72 20.44 -14.41
N VAL A 299 -29.74 21.19 -14.93
CA VAL A 299 -28.59 21.75 -14.24
C VAL A 299 -29.01 23.03 -13.56
N ASP A 300 -29.89 23.85 -14.14
CA ASP A 300 -30.46 25.01 -13.43
C ASP A 300 -31.23 24.59 -12.17
N ALA A 301 -32.04 23.53 -12.24
CA ALA A 301 -32.70 22.92 -11.06
C ALA A 301 -31.75 22.12 -10.15
N LYS A 302 -30.55 21.77 -10.63
CA LYS A 302 -29.48 21.15 -9.85
C LYS A 302 -28.45 22.15 -9.34
N ILE A 303 -28.44 23.42 -9.75
CA ILE A 303 -27.51 24.44 -9.25
C ILE A 303 -27.85 24.74 -7.79
N ASP A 304 -29.14 24.78 -7.44
CA ASP A 304 -29.61 24.85 -6.05
C ASP A 304 -29.24 23.58 -5.23
N ALA A 305 -29.29 22.39 -5.86
CA ALA A 305 -28.82 21.14 -5.24
C ALA A 305 -27.29 20.96 -5.30
N ALA A 306 -26.58 21.71 -6.14
CA ALA A 306 -25.13 21.70 -6.33
C ALA A 306 -24.47 22.66 -5.36
N GLU A 307 -25.15 23.74 -4.95
CA GLU A 307 -24.79 24.53 -3.76
C GLU A 307 -24.87 23.66 -2.49
N ALA A 308 -25.94 22.86 -2.36
CA ALA A 308 -26.04 21.84 -1.30
C ALA A 308 -24.96 20.74 -1.39
N ARG A 309 -24.51 20.35 -2.60
CA ARG A 309 -23.38 19.42 -2.81
C ARG A 309 -22.00 20.08 -2.70
N ALA A 310 -21.88 21.38 -2.92
CA ALA A 310 -20.66 22.16 -2.66
C ALA A 310 -20.46 22.28 -1.15
N VAL A 311 -21.55 22.50 -0.39
CA VAL A 311 -21.57 22.33 1.07
C VAL A 311 -21.19 20.89 1.47
N ALA A 312 -21.64 19.86 0.72
CA ALA A 312 -21.21 18.47 0.93
C ALA A 312 -19.75 18.19 0.50
N GLY A 313 -19.20 18.91 -0.47
CA GLY A 313 -17.81 18.83 -0.93
C GLY A 313 -16.84 19.52 0.04
N VAL A 314 -17.26 20.65 0.61
CA VAL A 314 -16.60 21.25 1.78
C VAL A 314 -16.70 20.31 2.98
N GLY A 315 -17.85 19.66 3.19
CA GLY A 315 -18.03 18.62 4.21
C GLY A 315 -17.10 17.41 4.01
N ALA A 316 -16.95 16.91 2.79
CA ALA A 316 -16.07 15.79 2.44
C ALA A 316 -14.59 16.17 2.60
N LYS A 317 -14.20 17.36 2.16
CA LYS A 317 -12.84 17.90 2.33
C LYS A 317 -12.53 18.12 3.82
N ARG A 318 -13.47 18.67 4.59
CA ARG A 318 -13.36 18.86 6.05
C ARG A 318 -13.32 17.54 6.80
N ARG A 319 -14.11 16.54 6.39
CA ARG A 319 -14.07 15.16 6.93
C ARG A 319 -12.72 14.50 6.66
N LEU A 320 -12.17 14.65 5.45
CA LEU A 320 -10.84 14.14 5.10
C LEU A 320 -9.74 14.82 5.91
N GLN A 321 -9.80 16.15 6.06
CA GLN A 321 -8.85 16.89 6.90
C GLN A 321 -8.96 16.48 8.38
N ARG A 322 -10.17 16.32 8.90
CA ARG A 322 -10.40 15.84 10.26
C ARG A 322 -9.82 14.44 10.45
N GLN A 323 -10.04 13.54 9.49
CA GLN A 323 -9.46 12.19 9.52
C GLN A 323 -7.93 12.22 9.51
N ARG A 324 -7.31 13.08 8.69
CA ARG A 324 -5.85 13.27 8.67
C ARG A 324 -5.32 13.79 10.00
N LEU A 325 -6.03 14.73 10.61
CA LEU A 325 -5.67 15.28 11.91
C LEU A 325 -5.80 14.23 13.01
N THR A 326 -6.90 13.48 13.04
CA THR A 326 -7.10 12.36 13.98
C THR A 326 -5.99 11.33 13.84
N ASN A 327 -5.60 10.99 12.61
CA ASN A 327 -4.49 10.09 12.33
C ASN A 327 -3.17 10.64 12.90
N ALA A 328 -2.84 11.90 12.66
CA ALA A 328 -1.63 12.54 13.17
C ALA A 328 -1.60 12.56 14.71
N ILE A 329 -2.70 12.94 15.36
CA ILE A 329 -2.82 12.94 16.83
C ILE A 329 -2.67 11.53 17.39
N THR A 330 -3.29 10.53 16.75
CA THR A 330 -3.17 9.12 17.17
C THR A 330 -1.73 8.63 17.11
N ALA A 331 -1.00 8.95 16.03
CA ALA A 331 0.41 8.56 15.89
C ALA A 331 1.30 9.26 16.92
N VAL A 332 1.12 10.56 17.11
CA VAL A 332 1.89 11.36 18.07
C VAL A 332 1.64 10.90 19.50
N ALA A 333 0.38 10.67 19.89
CA ALA A 333 0.04 10.16 21.22
C ALA A 333 0.65 8.76 21.45
N SER A 334 0.53 7.85 20.47
CA SER A 334 1.16 6.53 20.55
C SER A 334 2.68 6.61 20.72
N SER A 335 3.34 7.47 19.94
CA SER A 335 4.80 7.66 20.02
C SER A 335 5.22 8.26 21.36
N LEU A 336 4.52 9.30 21.83
CA LEU A 336 4.77 9.94 23.12
C LEU A 336 4.66 8.95 24.27
N THR A 337 3.66 8.05 24.24
CA THR A 337 3.54 6.99 25.24
C THR A 337 4.70 6.02 25.20
N CYS A 338 5.19 5.63 24.02
CA CYS A 338 6.40 4.80 23.91
C CYS A 338 7.63 5.52 24.47
N PHE A 339 7.80 6.82 24.22
CA PHE A 339 8.87 7.61 24.84
C PHE A 339 8.70 7.68 26.36
N ALA A 340 7.50 7.97 26.87
CA ALA A 340 7.25 8.02 28.31
C ALA A 340 7.54 6.67 28.97
N LEU A 341 7.07 5.56 28.38
CA LEU A 341 7.32 4.22 28.89
C LEU A 341 8.82 3.91 28.94
N TRP A 342 9.57 4.29 27.91
CA TRP A 342 11.03 4.13 27.91
C TRP A 342 11.73 4.93 29.00
N ILE A 343 11.32 6.19 29.20
CA ILE A 343 11.95 7.12 30.14
C ILE A 343 11.63 6.73 31.59
N TYR A 344 10.39 6.36 31.89
CA TYR A 344 9.94 6.10 33.26
C TYR A 344 10.10 4.65 33.70
N PHE A 345 9.92 3.68 32.80
CA PHE A 345 10.01 2.25 33.15
C PHE A 345 11.33 1.60 32.72
N ALA A 346 12.27 2.39 32.16
CA ALA A 346 13.59 1.92 31.73
C ALA A 346 13.54 0.61 30.92
N ILE A 347 12.59 0.53 29.97
CA ILE A 347 12.37 -0.67 29.16
C ILE A 347 13.69 -1.06 28.46
N PRO A 348 14.12 -2.34 28.55
CA PRO A 348 15.35 -2.79 27.93
C PRO A 348 15.30 -2.63 26.41
N GLY A 349 16.47 -2.40 25.78
CA GLY A 349 16.59 -2.16 24.34
C GLY A 349 16.95 -0.72 23.96
N GLY A 350 17.13 0.16 24.97
CA GLY A 350 17.62 1.52 24.74
C GLY A 350 16.73 2.31 23.77
N PRO A 351 17.30 3.09 22.83
CA PRO A 351 16.52 3.95 21.93
C PRO A 351 15.70 3.16 20.89
N ILE A 352 15.87 1.83 20.80
CA ILE A 352 15.15 0.99 19.83
C ILE A 352 13.65 0.89 20.18
N PHE A 353 13.29 0.87 21.46
CA PHE A 353 11.87 0.83 21.88
C PHE A 353 11.07 2.05 21.40
N PRO A 354 11.45 3.29 21.74
CA PRO A 354 10.75 4.48 21.23
C PRO A 354 10.83 4.61 19.69
N LEU A 355 11.93 4.18 19.06
CA LEU A 355 12.07 4.14 17.61
C LEU A 355 11.03 3.22 16.95
N LEU A 356 10.94 1.95 17.39
CA LEU A 356 9.98 0.98 16.86
C LEU A 356 8.54 1.39 17.19
N GLY A 357 8.33 1.97 18.38
CA GLY A 357 7.05 2.57 18.78
C GLY A 357 6.58 3.64 17.81
N ALA A 358 7.46 4.59 17.46
CA ALA A 358 7.16 5.66 16.52
C ALA A 358 6.96 5.14 15.08
N ALA A 359 7.81 4.21 14.63
CA ALA A 359 7.71 3.60 13.30
C ALA A 359 6.40 2.83 13.13
N LEU A 360 6.00 2.05 14.15
CA LEU A 360 4.73 1.34 14.17
C LEU A 360 3.53 2.28 14.30
N ALA A 361 3.65 3.37 15.07
CA ALA A 361 2.60 4.40 15.13
C ALA A 361 2.35 5.02 13.73
N ASN A 362 3.41 5.37 13.02
CA ASN A 362 3.36 5.86 11.64
C ASN A 362 2.71 4.83 10.68
N ALA A 363 3.06 3.54 10.79
CA ALA A 363 2.51 2.51 9.92
C ALA A 363 1.04 2.14 10.25
N SER A 364 0.71 1.99 11.54
CA SER A 364 -0.57 1.42 11.99
C SER A 364 -1.75 2.36 11.79
N VAL A 365 -1.50 3.68 11.77
CA VAL A 365 -2.54 4.70 11.62
C VAL A 365 -3.19 4.68 10.23
N HIS A 366 -2.58 4.08 9.22
CA HIS A 366 -3.21 3.92 7.90
C HIS A 366 -4.09 2.67 7.79
N MET A 367 -4.00 1.75 8.77
CA MET A 367 -4.71 0.48 8.73
C MET A 367 -6.05 0.54 9.49
N PRO A 368 -7.06 -0.22 9.05
CA PRO A 368 -8.28 -0.47 9.83
C PRO A 368 -7.96 -1.29 11.09
N VAL A 369 -8.81 -1.14 12.11
CA VAL A 369 -8.59 -1.73 13.45
C VAL A 369 -8.52 -3.26 13.42
N SER A 370 -9.29 -3.89 12.52
CA SER A 370 -9.29 -5.34 12.30
C SER A 370 -7.92 -5.86 11.86
N LEU A 371 -7.22 -5.13 10.97
CA LEU A 371 -5.89 -5.50 10.50
C LEU A 371 -4.83 -5.35 11.60
N VAL A 372 -4.98 -4.39 12.52
CA VAL A 372 -4.06 -4.26 13.68
C VAL A 372 -4.15 -5.47 14.61
N ARG A 373 -5.36 -6.04 14.80
CA ARG A 373 -5.53 -7.28 15.56
C ARG A 373 -4.81 -8.45 14.89
N GLN A 374 -4.96 -8.58 13.57
CA GLN A 374 -4.27 -9.61 12.78
C GLN A 374 -2.75 -9.43 12.83
N ALA A 375 -2.26 -8.19 12.77
CA ALA A 375 -0.84 -7.87 12.87
C ALA A 375 -0.23 -8.33 14.20
N LYS A 376 -0.91 -8.11 15.34
CA LYS A 376 -0.43 -8.61 16.65
C LYS A 376 -0.34 -10.14 16.69
N LEU A 377 -1.36 -10.83 16.16
CA LEU A 377 -1.36 -12.29 16.11
C LEU A 377 -0.28 -12.83 15.17
N ALA A 378 -0.12 -12.22 14.00
CA ALA A 378 0.91 -12.57 13.04
C ALA A 378 2.33 -12.32 13.60
N CYS A 379 2.52 -11.23 14.36
CA CYS A 379 3.78 -10.97 15.09
C CYS A 379 4.12 -12.11 16.05
N LEU A 380 3.15 -12.57 16.86
CA LEU A 380 3.35 -13.69 17.77
C LEU A 380 3.68 -14.99 17.03
N ALA A 381 2.91 -15.31 15.99
CA ALA A 381 3.08 -16.55 15.24
C ALA A 381 4.42 -16.60 14.49
N TRP A 382 4.75 -15.55 13.72
CA TRP A 382 6.03 -15.44 13.05
C TRP A 382 7.19 -15.34 14.02
N GLY A 383 7.01 -14.60 15.12
CA GLY A 383 8.02 -14.45 16.15
C GLY A 383 8.39 -15.78 16.80
N ALA A 384 7.40 -16.60 17.15
CA ALA A 384 7.64 -17.93 17.68
C ALA A 384 8.35 -18.84 16.66
N LEU A 385 7.91 -18.80 15.40
CA LEU A 385 8.51 -19.60 14.32
C LEU A 385 9.98 -19.22 14.09
N PHE A 386 10.29 -17.93 13.94
CA PHE A 386 11.66 -17.48 13.70
C PHE A 386 12.55 -17.60 14.94
N LEU A 387 12.00 -17.57 16.15
CA LEU A 387 12.77 -17.93 17.36
C LEU A 387 13.21 -19.39 17.33
N VAL A 388 12.33 -20.30 16.94
CA VAL A 388 12.67 -21.73 16.80
C VAL A 388 13.72 -21.93 15.70
N GLU A 389 13.53 -21.31 14.53
CA GLU A 389 14.51 -21.37 13.44
C GLU A 389 15.86 -20.72 13.82
N TYR A 390 15.82 -19.61 14.57
CA TYR A 390 17.03 -18.95 15.05
C TYR A 390 17.87 -19.88 15.93
N CYS A 391 17.23 -20.59 16.86
CA CYS A 391 17.90 -21.51 17.77
C CYS A 391 18.40 -22.79 17.10
N LEU A 392 17.59 -23.38 16.20
CA LEU A 392 17.85 -24.71 15.65
C LEU A 392 18.59 -24.69 14.31
N VAL A 393 18.34 -23.70 13.46
CA VAL A 393 18.87 -23.66 12.08
C VAL A 393 20.03 -22.69 12.00
N LEU A 394 19.84 -21.46 12.48
CA LEU A 394 20.85 -20.40 12.31
C LEU A 394 22.17 -20.75 13.00
N THR A 395 22.13 -21.38 14.17
CA THR A 395 23.33 -21.86 14.90
C THR A 395 24.19 -22.84 14.11
N ASN A 396 23.60 -23.54 13.13
CA ASN A 396 24.28 -24.52 12.28
C ASN A 396 24.73 -23.94 10.92
N ILE A 397 24.39 -22.68 10.62
CA ILE A 397 24.79 -22.02 9.38
C ILE A 397 26.18 -21.40 9.54
N THR A 398 27.11 -21.86 8.72
CA THR A 398 28.50 -21.36 8.69
C THR A 398 28.81 -20.57 7.42
N GLU A 399 28.13 -20.88 6.32
CA GLU A 399 28.44 -20.31 4.99
C GLU A 399 27.46 -19.22 4.55
N LEU A 400 27.98 -18.24 3.79
CA LEU A 400 27.19 -17.13 3.27
C LEU A 400 26.02 -17.60 2.38
N TRP A 401 26.26 -18.60 1.52
CA TRP A 401 25.23 -19.09 0.61
C TRP A 401 24.10 -19.82 1.35
N GLN A 402 24.40 -20.46 2.48
CA GLN A 402 23.39 -21.09 3.34
C GLN A 402 22.50 -20.03 3.99
N LEU A 403 23.09 -18.91 4.42
CA LEU A 403 22.34 -17.77 4.95
C LEU A 403 21.41 -17.15 3.89
N VAL A 404 21.93 -16.95 2.67
CA VAL A 404 21.13 -16.46 1.54
C VAL A 404 20.00 -17.44 1.20
N ALA A 405 20.28 -18.75 1.20
CA ALA A 405 19.29 -19.79 0.97
C ALA A 405 18.22 -19.79 2.08
N PHE A 406 18.60 -19.62 3.34
CA PHE A 406 17.69 -19.53 4.48
C PHE A 406 16.67 -18.40 4.30
N TYR A 407 17.13 -17.17 4.01
CA TYR A 407 16.22 -16.05 3.78
C TYR A 407 15.36 -16.21 2.54
N SER A 408 15.93 -16.78 1.47
CA SER A 408 15.21 -17.02 0.22
C SER A 408 14.10 -18.05 0.41
N LEU A 409 14.38 -19.18 1.06
CA LEU A 409 13.41 -20.25 1.35
C LEU A 409 12.29 -19.77 2.27
N ASN A 410 12.62 -19.08 3.35
CA ASN A 410 11.62 -18.52 4.25
C ASN A 410 10.72 -17.51 3.55
N THR A 411 11.32 -16.62 2.74
CA THR A 411 10.55 -15.66 1.93
C THR A 411 9.64 -16.39 0.94
N LEU A 412 10.12 -17.44 0.28
CA LEU A 412 9.32 -18.25 -0.63
C LEU A 412 8.13 -18.89 0.10
N LEU A 413 8.36 -19.49 1.27
CA LEU A 413 7.33 -20.13 2.09
C LEU A 413 6.25 -19.13 2.53
N ILE A 414 6.64 -17.98 3.08
CA ILE A 414 5.72 -16.92 3.50
C ILE A 414 4.81 -16.51 2.33
N PHE A 415 5.38 -16.24 1.16
CA PHE A 415 4.63 -15.70 0.03
C PHE A 415 3.84 -16.76 -0.75
N THR A 416 4.22 -18.03 -0.67
CA THR A 416 3.44 -19.15 -1.25
C THR A 416 2.25 -19.54 -0.39
N VAL A 417 2.44 -19.67 0.92
CA VAL A 417 1.37 -20.04 1.88
C VAL A 417 0.34 -18.92 1.99
N PHE A 418 0.77 -17.66 2.08
CA PHE A 418 -0.11 -16.51 2.28
C PHE A 418 -0.38 -15.75 0.98
N ASN A 419 -0.88 -16.43 -0.06
CA ASN A 419 -1.02 -15.86 -1.40
C ASN A 419 -2.25 -14.94 -1.63
N LYS A 420 -3.21 -14.88 -0.69
CA LYS A 420 -4.44 -14.09 -0.85
C LYS A 420 -4.20 -12.58 -0.65
N PRO A 421 -4.93 -11.69 -1.35
CA PRO A 421 -4.83 -10.24 -1.15
C PRO A 421 -5.12 -9.80 0.30
N SER A 422 -6.02 -10.49 1.01
CA SER A 422 -6.30 -10.25 2.43
C SER A 422 -5.08 -10.50 3.33
N HIS A 423 -4.11 -11.30 2.89
CA HIS A 423 -2.94 -11.70 3.68
C HIS A 423 -1.72 -10.79 3.44
N VAL A 424 -1.87 -9.67 2.70
CA VAL A 424 -0.76 -8.73 2.44
C VAL A 424 -0.06 -8.28 3.72
N VAL A 425 -0.82 -7.92 4.77
CA VAL A 425 -0.24 -7.49 6.06
C VAL A 425 0.55 -8.62 6.73
N ILE A 426 0.03 -9.84 6.68
CA ILE A 426 0.69 -11.03 7.26
C ILE A 426 2.01 -11.33 6.53
N ARG A 427 2.04 -11.18 5.20
CA ARG A 427 3.26 -11.37 4.39
C ARG A 427 4.33 -10.33 4.69
N ILE A 428 3.96 -9.04 4.67
CA ILE A 428 4.90 -7.94 4.92
C ILE A 428 5.46 -8.05 6.33
N LEU A 429 4.59 -8.32 7.32
CA LEU A 429 5.03 -8.47 8.70
C LEU A 429 5.90 -9.71 8.90
N GLY A 430 5.55 -10.84 8.27
CA GLY A 430 6.36 -12.06 8.31
C GLY A 430 7.76 -11.83 7.72
N GLY A 431 7.85 -11.21 6.55
CA GLY A 431 9.14 -10.87 5.93
C GLY A 431 9.98 -9.89 6.75
N ASN A 432 9.35 -8.86 7.34
CA ASN A 432 10.04 -7.93 8.22
C ASN A 432 10.48 -8.59 9.54
N MET A 433 9.68 -9.50 10.10
CA MET A 433 10.02 -10.25 11.31
C MET A 433 11.15 -11.22 11.10
N LEU A 434 11.15 -11.94 9.98
CA LEU A 434 12.27 -12.79 9.58
C LEU A 434 13.58 -12.02 9.69
N LEU A 435 13.63 -10.83 9.09
CA LEU A 435 14.83 -10.00 9.02
C LEU A 435 15.21 -9.32 10.35
N ILE A 436 14.23 -8.78 11.09
CA ILE A 436 14.50 -8.06 12.35
C ILE A 436 14.96 -9.04 13.44
N MET A 437 14.37 -10.24 13.50
CA MET A 437 14.68 -11.21 14.55
C MET A 437 15.98 -11.98 14.29
N THR A 438 16.48 -12.00 13.06
CA THR A 438 17.72 -12.70 12.70
C THR A 438 18.89 -11.75 12.43
N MET A 439 18.73 -10.47 12.80
CA MET A 439 19.69 -9.39 12.52
C MET A 439 21.13 -9.72 12.96
N ASN A 440 21.33 -10.42 14.07
CA ASN A 440 22.67 -10.74 14.57
C ASN A 440 23.45 -11.74 13.70
N ALA A 441 22.76 -12.49 12.83
CA ALA A 441 23.38 -13.41 11.89
C ALA A 441 23.80 -12.75 10.57
N LEU A 442 23.51 -11.45 10.40
CA LEU A 442 23.84 -10.68 9.19
C LEU A 442 25.18 -9.94 9.29
N HIS A 443 26.04 -10.33 10.23
CA HIS A 443 27.41 -9.83 10.34
C HIS A 443 28.41 -10.82 9.70
N GLY A 444 29.56 -10.31 9.24
CA GLY A 444 30.62 -11.13 8.64
C GLY A 444 31.15 -12.25 9.56
N THR A 445 30.94 -12.11 10.89
CA THR A 445 31.04 -13.21 11.86
C THR A 445 29.71 -13.31 12.62
N PRO A 446 28.92 -14.38 12.43
CA PRO A 446 27.62 -14.47 13.05
C PRO A 446 27.77 -14.66 14.57
N LYS A 447 27.10 -13.79 15.34
CA LYS A 447 27.02 -13.90 16.81
C LYS A 447 25.60 -14.30 17.20
N TYR A 448 25.43 -15.54 17.66
CA TYR A 448 24.12 -16.06 18.02
C TYR A 448 23.75 -15.74 19.46
N GLU A 449 23.18 -14.56 19.69
CA GLU A 449 22.61 -14.17 20.99
C GLU A 449 21.08 -14.20 20.96
N ILE A 450 20.44 -15.06 21.76
CA ILE A 450 18.98 -15.21 21.80
C ILE A 450 18.25 -14.01 22.44
N ILE A 451 18.96 -13.24 23.26
CA ILE A 451 18.41 -12.11 24.02
C ILE A 451 17.89 -11.03 23.07
N THR A 452 18.63 -10.72 22.00
CA THR A 452 18.27 -9.66 21.05
C THR A 452 16.97 -9.97 20.28
N PRO A 453 16.79 -11.14 19.63
CA PRO A 453 15.53 -11.51 18.98
C PRO A 453 14.33 -11.49 19.94
N LEU A 454 14.50 -12.03 21.16
CA LEU A 454 13.45 -12.09 22.17
C LEU A 454 13.04 -10.69 22.65
N LEU A 455 14.03 -9.83 22.87
CA LEU A 455 13.80 -8.43 23.23
C LEU A 455 13.07 -7.67 22.11
N MET A 456 13.48 -7.85 20.85
CA MET A 456 12.81 -7.24 19.69
C MET A 456 11.34 -7.66 19.59
N LEU A 457 11.05 -8.94 19.82
CA LEU A 457 9.68 -9.45 19.83
C LEU A 457 8.84 -8.78 20.93
N ILE A 458 9.37 -8.68 22.16
CA ILE A 458 8.69 -8.01 23.28
C ILE A 458 8.44 -6.53 22.97
N ILE A 459 9.46 -5.81 22.50
CA ILE A 459 9.38 -4.40 22.12
C ILE A 459 8.29 -4.19 21.07
N MET A 460 8.24 -5.07 20.06
CA MET A 460 7.27 -4.93 18.98
C MET A 460 5.83 -5.20 19.45
N LEU A 461 5.63 -6.20 20.32
CA LEU A 461 4.32 -6.51 20.89
C LEU A 461 3.79 -5.40 21.80
N LEU A 462 4.67 -4.82 22.62
CA LEU A 462 4.35 -3.67 23.47
C LEU A 462 3.97 -2.46 22.60
N SER A 463 4.78 -2.14 21.60
CA SER A 463 4.55 -1.03 20.67
C SER A 463 3.22 -1.18 19.91
N LEU A 464 2.92 -2.37 19.40
CA LEU A 464 1.63 -2.66 18.75
C LEU A 464 0.44 -2.57 19.72
N THR A 465 0.65 -2.90 21.00
CA THR A 465 -0.41 -2.80 22.03
C THR A 465 -0.74 -1.34 22.33
N VAL A 466 0.28 -0.49 22.46
CA VAL A 466 0.12 0.97 22.60
C VAL A 466 -0.57 1.56 21.37
N ALA A 467 -0.10 1.22 20.17
CA ALA A 467 -0.71 1.71 18.92
C ALA A 467 -2.19 1.30 18.80
N ARG A 468 -2.52 0.04 19.15
CA ARG A 468 -3.90 -0.46 19.13
C ARG A 468 -4.80 0.28 20.11
N PHE A 469 -4.30 0.59 21.31
CA PHE A 469 -5.05 1.35 22.31
C PHE A 469 -5.47 2.71 21.75
N TYR A 470 -4.53 3.48 21.20
CA TYR A 470 -4.83 4.81 20.65
C TYR A 470 -5.68 4.77 19.38
N ILE A 471 -5.45 3.79 18.51
CA ILE A 471 -6.29 3.59 17.33
C ILE A 471 -7.74 3.34 17.72
N ARG A 472 -8.00 2.53 18.75
CA ARG A 472 -9.35 2.30 19.26
C ARG A 472 -9.95 3.55 19.91
N LEU A 473 -9.15 4.27 20.69
CA LEU A 473 -9.58 5.48 21.38
C LEU A 473 -10.03 6.57 20.41
N PHE A 474 -9.27 6.82 19.35
CA PHE A 474 -9.51 7.93 18.44
C PHE A 474 -10.30 7.57 17.17
N LYS A 475 -10.30 6.29 16.75
CA LYS A 475 -11.04 5.83 15.56
C LYS A 475 -12.29 5.02 15.89
N ALA A 476 -12.88 5.19 17.07
CA ALA A 476 -14.06 4.45 17.54
C ALA A 476 -15.02 4.09 16.40
N GLU A 477 -15.10 2.80 16.10
CA GLU A 477 -16.28 2.25 15.43
C GLU A 477 -17.45 2.46 16.39
N PRO A 478 -18.63 2.92 15.94
CA PRO A 478 -19.81 2.89 16.80
C PRO A 478 -19.99 1.45 17.29
N LEU A 479 -20.15 1.31 18.61
CA LEU A 479 -20.35 0.04 19.33
C LEU A 479 -21.50 -0.78 18.73
#